data_AF-A0A1L7T025-F1
#
_entry.id   AF-A0A1L7T025-F1
#
_cell.length_a   1.000
_cell.length_b   1.000
_cell.length_c   1.000
_cell.angle_alpha   90.00
_cell.angle_beta   90.00
_cell.angle_gamma   90.00
#
_symmetry.space_group_name_H-M   'P 1'
#
loop_
_entity.id
_entity.type
_entity.pdbx_description
1 polymer ?
#
loop_
_entity_poly.entity_id
_entity_poly.type
_entity_poly.pdbx_seq_one_letter_code
_entity_poly.pdbx_strand_id
1 'polypeptide(L)'
;MSRHHPEELCSGIGDGISIYIRWNDARLVVYLNRSQTSMGVSSIENSFLDSYNEACNNDDIEEAESLSDEILDAVVEAGRDTFDRLAPPPSPCDKSSQDLHTLLLPKEYSFSFQALNGIAEVVQKDCGAGQDTVLLGQSGQPFHLNIDKDCKLPIYSTKELHVVENLLNAGYIAAGDSKGEDATQRELESLWQITKSPHAAAIRVPKLLGLIANPQNGKTIGFLEEYIPVSETWELSTLGSIDDVSAIDEGRRRKWASQVQDTVDLLHKIGITWGDGKASNVLIHRETDDAWVIDFGGGWTEGWVDEELSGTVKGDEVAVKKIMEYLQVS
;
A
#
# COMPACT_ATOMS: atom_id res chain seq x y z
N MET A 1 0.04 -27.12 1.96
CA MET A 1 -0.48 -26.62 0.66
C MET A 1 0.13 -25.26 0.44
N SER A 2 0.65 -24.99 -0.76
CA SER A 2 1.22 -23.68 -1.09
C SER A 2 0.14 -22.62 -1.16
N ARG A 3 0.47 -21.41 -0.70
CA ARG A 3 -0.39 -20.24 -0.75
C ARG A 3 0.10 -19.30 -1.84
N HIS A 4 -0.83 -18.78 -2.63
CA HIS A 4 -0.53 -17.84 -3.70
C HIS A 4 -1.65 -16.85 -3.90
N HIS A 5 -1.30 -15.67 -4.40
CA HIS A 5 -2.22 -14.62 -4.84
C HIS A 5 -1.51 -13.73 -5.87
N PRO A 6 -2.26 -13.08 -6.78
CA PRO A 6 -1.69 -12.09 -7.67
C PRO A 6 -1.29 -10.85 -6.86
N GLU A 7 -0.12 -10.30 -7.13
CA GLU A 7 0.34 -9.02 -6.55
C GLU A 7 0.11 -7.87 -7.52
N GLU A 8 0.43 -8.07 -8.79
CA GLU A 8 0.32 -7.04 -9.83
C GLU A 8 0.26 -7.71 -11.21
N LEU A 9 -0.45 -7.08 -12.14
CA LEU A 9 -0.41 -7.43 -13.55
C LEU A 9 -0.16 -6.12 -14.33
N CYS A 10 0.95 -6.08 -15.07
CA CYS A 10 1.34 -4.92 -15.87
C CYS A 10 1.21 -5.21 -17.37
N SER A 11 0.63 -4.25 -18.10
CA SER A 11 0.68 -4.17 -19.57
C SER A 11 1.57 -2.99 -19.97
N GLY A 12 2.69 -3.23 -20.68
CA GLY A 12 3.60 -2.12 -21.02
C GLY A 12 4.89 -2.44 -21.79
N ILE A 13 5.03 -1.76 -22.94
CA ILE A 13 6.11 -1.69 -23.95
C ILE A 13 6.44 -3.00 -24.69
N GLY A 14 5.77 -3.22 -25.84
CA GLY A 14 6.25 -4.11 -26.92
C GLY A 14 5.50 -5.44 -27.14
N ASP A 15 4.17 -5.46 -26.90
CA ASP A 15 3.26 -6.62 -27.09
C ASP A 15 3.30 -7.72 -26.00
N GLY A 16 3.64 -7.40 -24.75
CA GLY A 16 3.71 -8.36 -23.64
C GLY A 16 2.98 -7.95 -22.36
N ILE A 17 2.60 -8.94 -21.56
CA ILE A 17 2.04 -8.82 -20.20
C ILE A 17 3.02 -9.45 -19.22
N SER A 18 3.19 -8.86 -18.05
CA SER A 18 3.87 -9.48 -16.91
C SER A 18 2.93 -9.60 -15.73
N ILE A 19 2.79 -10.81 -15.19
CA ILE A 19 2.06 -11.07 -13.94
C ILE A 19 3.05 -11.38 -12.82
N TYR A 20 2.84 -10.73 -11.68
CA TYR A 20 3.58 -10.90 -10.44
C TYR A 20 2.73 -11.68 -9.45
N ILE A 21 3.26 -12.81 -8.97
CA ILE A 21 2.52 -13.75 -8.13
C ILE A 21 3.32 -13.95 -6.85
N ARG A 22 2.69 -13.63 -5.71
CA ARG A 22 3.24 -14.05 -4.41
C ARG A 22 3.02 -15.55 -4.29
N TRP A 23 4.09 -16.32 -4.11
CA TRP A 23 4.05 -17.76 -3.91
C TRP A 23 4.82 -18.13 -2.65
N ASN A 24 4.09 -18.42 -1.56
CA ASN A 24 4.67 -18.56 -0.23
C ASN A 24 5.55 -17.31 0.10
N ASP A 25 6.84 -17.51 0.37
CA ASP A 25 7.80 -16.43 0.70
C ASP A 25 8.61 -15.92 -0.51
N ALA A 26 8.23 -16.31 -1.73
CA ALA A 26 8.88 -15.90 -2.97
C ALA A 26 7.91 -15.14 -3.88
N ARG A 27 8.47 -14.41 -4.85
CA ARG A 27 7.71 -13.78 -5.92
C ARG A 27 8.06 -14.45 -7.24
N LEU A 28 7.04 -14.78 -8.02
CA LEU A 28 7.18 -15.33 -9.35
C LEU A 28 6.79 -14.23 -10.34
N VAL A 29 7.66 -13.96 -11.32
CA VAL A 29 7.39 -13.01 -12.40
C VAL A 29 7.20 -13.80 -13.67
N VAL A 30 6.00 -13.82 -14.22
CA VAL A 30 5.68 -14.60 -15.42
C VAL A 30 5.38 -13.67 -16.57
N TYR A 31 6.20 -13.76 -17.62
CA TYR A 31 6.08 -12.94 -18.82
C TYR A 31 5.30 -13.69 -19.90
N LEU A 32 4.20 -13.10 -20.36
CA LEU A 32 3.46 -13.49 -21.53
C LEU A 32 3.92 -12.59 -22.68
N ASN A 33 4.58 -13.17 -23.68
CA ASN A 33 5.08 -12.43 -24.84
C ASN A 33 4.37 -12.93 -26.09
N ARG A 34 4.15 -12.03 -27.05
CA ARG A 34 3.53 -12.40 -28.32
C ARG A 34 4.34 -13.48 -29.05
N SER A 35 3.68 -14.58 -29.37
CA SER A 35 4.26 -15.68 -30.13
C SER A 35 4.08 -15.45 -31.63
N GLN A 36 5.16 -15.60 -32.40
CA GLN A 36 5.11 -15.60 -33.86
C GLN A 36 4.66 -16.98 -34.35
N THR A 37 3.36 -17.27 -34.30
CA THR A 37 2.84 -18.54 -34.84
C THR A 37 2.81 -18.49 -36.38
N SER A 38 3.37 -19.51 -37.01
CA SER A 38 3.56 -19.57 -38.47
C SER A 38 2.30 -19.95 -39.27
N MET A 39 1.12 -20.05 -38.66
CA MET A 39 -0.11 -20.51 -39.34
C MET A 39 -1.44 -19.96 -38.77
N GLY A 40 -1.53 -18.68 -38.42
CA GLY A 40 -2.84 -18.02 -38.20
C GLY A 40 -3.75 -18.60 -37.09
N VAL A 41 -3.22 -19.50 -36.25
CA VAL A 41 -3.85 -19.96 -35.02
C VAL A 41 -3.34 -19.06 -33.91
N SER A 42 -4.26 -18.34 -33.26
CA SER A 42 -3.93 -17.55 -32.06
C SER A 42 -3.53 -18.52 -30.95
N SER A 43 -2.33 -18.34 -30.40
CA SER A 43 -1.87 -19.11 -29.25
C SER A 43 -2.56 -18.64 -27.97
N ILE A 44 -2.49 -19.44 -26.90
CA ILE A 44 -3.12 -19.13 -25.62
C ILE A 44 -2.61 -17.77 -25.09
N GLU A 45 -1.29 -17.56 -25.14
CA GLU A 45 -0.68 -16.30 -24.74
C GLU A 45 -1.11 -15.11 -25.61
N ASN A 46 -1.25 -15.28 -26.94
CA ASN A 46 -1.73 -14.21 -27.82
C ASN A 46 -3.19 -13.87 -27.53
N SER A 47 -4.03 -14.86 -27.23
CA SER A 47 -5.43 -14.63 -26.85
C SER A 47 -5.54 -13.83 -25.55
N PHE A 48 -4.78 -14.20 -24.52
CA PHE A 48 -4.76 -13.45 -23.26
C PHE A 48 -4.25 -12.02 -23.46
N LEU A 49 -3.19 -11.85 -24.27
CA LEU A 49 -2.66 -10.53 -24.61
C LEU A 49 -3.71 -9.65 -25.31
N ASP A 50 -4.37 -10.18 -26.33
CA ASP A 50 -5.33 -9.40 -27.10
C ASP A 50 -6.56 -9.02 -26.24
N SER A 51 -7.13 -9.96 -25.48
CA SER A 51 -8.29 -9.71 -24.62
C SER A 51 -8.00 -8.76 -23.46
N TYR A 52 -6.88 -8.93 -22.76
CA TYR A 52 -6.54 -8.05 -21.64
C TYR A 52 -6.23 -6.62 -22.11
N ASN A 53 -5.50 -6.47 -23.22
CA ASN A 53 -5.26 -5.16 -23.79
C ASN A 53 -6.56 -4.50 -24.29
N GLU A 54 -7.52 -5.26 -24.80
CA GLU A 54 -8.84 -4.74 -25.18
C GLU A 54 -9.61 -4.21 -23.97
N ALA A 55 -9.69 -4.98 -22.88
CA ALA A 55 -10.30 -4.55 -21.63
C ALA A 55 -9.65 -3.27 -21.08
N CYS A 56 -8.31 -3.22 -21.03
CA CYS A 56 -7.57 -2.02 -20.63
C CYS A 56 -7.85 -0.81 -21.54
N ASN A 57 -7.90 -1.00 -22.86
CA ASN A 57 -8.17 0.10 -23.80
C ASN A 57 -9.60 0.64 -23.71
N ASN A 58 -10.54 -0.19 -23.24
CA ASN A 58 -11.93 0.19 -23.03
C ASN A 58 -12.19 0.77 -21.63
N ASP A 59 -11.16 0.90 -20.79
CA ASP A 59 -11.26 1.25 -19.36
C ASP A 59 -12.24 0.34 -18.59
N ASP A 60 -12.37 -0.93 -19.01
CA ASP A 60 -13.23 -1.92 -18.36
C ASP A 60 -12.47 -2.64 -17.24
N ILE A 61 -12.57 -2.08 -16.03
CA ILE A 61 -11.84 -2.57 -14.86
C ILE A 61 -12.35 -3.96 -14.44
N GLU A 62 -13.67 -4.20 -14.47
CA GLU A 62 -14.25 -5.49 -14.07
C GLU A 62 -13.80 -6.61 -15.02
N GLU A 63 -13.78 -6.34 -16.32
CA GLU A 63 -13.29 -7.30 -17.32
C GLU A 63 -11.78 -7.53 -17.18
N ALA A 64 -10.99 -6.48 -16.94
CA ALA A 64 -9.55 -6.60 -16.74
C ALA A 64 -9.20 -7.43 -15.48
N GLU A 65 -9.94 -7.25 -14.38
CA GLU A 65 -9.77 -8.06 -13.16
C GLU A 65 -10.13 -9.53 -13.41
N SER A 66 -11.26 -9.80 -14.07
CA SER A 66 -11.65 -11.18 -14.44
C SER A 66 -10.59 -11.85 -15.31
N LEU A 67 -10.06 -11.14 -16.31
CA LEU A 67 -9.00 -11.65 -17.19
C LEU A 67 -7.69 -11.86 -16.44
N SER A 68 -7.37 -11.02 -15.45
CA SER A 68 -6.20 -11.21 -14.58
C SER A 68 -6.28 -12.53 -13.80
N ASP A 69 -7.46 -12.85 -13.25
CA ASP A 69 -7.69 -14.12 -12.55
C ASP A 69 -7.60 -15.31 -13.50
N GLU A 70 -8.14 -15.21 -14.72
CA GLU A 70 -8.02 -16.26 -15.74
C GLU A 70 -6.56 -16.53 -16.15
N ILE A 71 -5.78 -15.46 -16.35
CA ILE A 71 -4.34 -15.55 -16.66
C ILE A 71 -3.60 -16.20 -15.49
N LEU A 72 -3.91 -15.80 -14.26
CA LEU A 72 -3.32 -16.39 -13.06
C LEU A 72 -3.58 -17.89 -13.01
N ASP A 73 -4.84 -18.32 -13.15
CA ASP A 73 -5.21 -19.73 -13.11
C ASP A 73 -4.44 -20.56 -14.16
N ALA A 74 -4.36 -20.06 -15.40
CA ALA A 74 -3.62 -20.73 -16.46
C ALA A 74 -2.11 -20.86 -16.15
N VAL A 75 -1.50 -19.80 -15.61
CA VAL A 75 -0.09 -19.81 -15.20
C VAL A 75 0.14 -20.77 -14.04
N VAL A 76 -0.76 -20.78 -13.06
CA VAL A 76 -0.69 -21.66 -11.90
C VAL A 76 -0.84 -23.12 -12.32
N GLU A 77 -1.80 -23.45 -13.19
CA GLU A 77 -1.96 -24.82 -13.73
C GLU A 77 -0.71 -25.29 -14.47
N ALA A 78 -0.12 -24.44 -15.31
CA ALA A 78 1.06 -24.76 -16.09
C ALA A 78 2.35 -24.89 -15.24
N GLY A 79 2.41 -24.18 -14.09
CA GLY A 79 3.66 -23.98 -13.35
C GLY A 79 3.73 -24.55 -11.94
N ARG A 80 2.61 -24.99 -11.35
CA ARG A 80 2.50 -25.36 -9.93
C ARG A 80 3.66 -26.22 -9.41
N ASP A 81 3.95 -27.34 -10.06
CA ASP A 81 4.99 -28.27 -9.61
C ASP A 81 6.39 -27.64 -9.62
N THR A 82 6.66 -26.76 -10.58
CA THR A 82 7.92 -26.02 -10.67
C THR A 82 7.99 -24.94 -9.59
N PHE A 83 6.90 -24.23 -9.37
CA PHE A 83 6.79 -23.19 -8.35
C PHE A 83 6.94 -23.78 -6.94
N ASP A 84 6.27 -24.89 -6.64
CA ASP A 84 6.35 -25.60 -5.35
C ASP A 84 7.75 -26.14 -5.05
N ARG A 85 8.50 -26.54 -6.09
CA ARG A 85 9.89 -26.98 -5.94
C ARG A 85 10.86 -25.82 -5.68
N LEU A 86 10.61 -24.63 -6.25
CA LEU A 86 11.48 -23.45 -6.13
C LEU A 86 11.16 -22.60 -4.90
N ALA A 87 9.90 -22.58 -4.49
CA ALA A 87 9.37 -21.81 -3.38
C ALA A 87 8.42 -22.70 -2.55
N PRO A 88 8.97 -23.70 -1.82
CA PRO A 88 8.16 -24.59 -1.01
C PRO A 88 7.44 -23.84 0.13
N PRO A 89 6.34 -24.38 0.67
CA PRO A 89 5.67 -23.77 1.81
C PRO A 89 6.60 -23.72 3.03
N PRO A 90 6.51 -22.65 3.84
CA PRO A 90 7.33 -22.51 5.04
C PRO A 90 7.11 -23.68 6.00
N SER A 91 8.19 -24.07 6.69
CA SER A 91 8.14 -25.18 7.64
C SER A 91 7.18 -24.84 8.78
N PRO A 92 6.33 -25.78 9.27
CA PRO A 92 5.45 -25.53 10.40
C PRO A 92 6.18 -25.21 11.72
N CYS A 93 7.50 -25.43 11.80
CA CYS A 93 8.34 -25.01 12.92
C CYS A 93 8.89 -23.58 12.78
N ASP A 94 8.81 -22.97 11.60
CA ASP A 94 9.24 -21.59 11.35
C ASP A 94 8.09 -20.63 11.70
N LYS A 95 7.84 -20.48 13.01
CA LYS A 95 7.15 -19.29 13.53
C LYS A 95 8.13 -18.11 13.64
N SER A 96 9.08 -17.99 12.72
CA SER A 96 9.98 -16.86 12.70
C SER A 96 9.16 -15.63 12.32
N SER A 97 9.13 -14.63 13.21
CA SER A 97 8.75 -13.28 12.83
C SER A 97 9.50 -12.93 11.53
N GLN A 98 8.74 -12.76 10.46
CA GLN A 98 9.31 -12.47 9.14
C GLN A 98 9.92 -11.08 9.22
N ASP A 99 11.17 -10.95 8.81
CA ASP A 99 11.76 -9.62 8.70
C ASP A 99 11.08 -8.85 7.56
N LEU A 100 11.07 -7.52 7.69
CA LEU A 100 10.48 -6.63 6.70
C LEU A 100 11.14 -6.83 5.32
N HIS A 101 12.44 -7.12 5.29
CA HIS A 101 13.18 -7.36 4.05
C HIS A 101 12.55 -8.48 3.21
N THR A 102 12.25 -9.62 3.80
CA THR A 102 11.69 -10.79 3.10
C THR A 102 10.27 -10.52 2.59
N LEU A 103 9.50 -9.67 3.29
CA LEU A 103 8.16 -9.27 2.86
C LEU A 103 8.21 -8.34 1.65
N LEU A 104 9.04 -7.30 1.72
CA LEU A 104 9.14 -6.26 0.68
C LEU A 104 9.97 -6.69 -0.53
N LEU A 105 11.02 -7.46 -0.27
CA LEU A 105 12.02 -7.93 -1.24
C LEU A 105 12.12 -9.44 -1.16
N PRO A 106 11.04 -10.16 -1.52
CA PRO A 106 11.10 -11.60 -1.61
C PRO A 106 12.09 -12.04 -2.68
N LYS A 107 12.50 -13.30 -2.58
CA LYS A 107 13.28 -13.92 -3.65
C LYS A 107 12.42 -14.00 -4.91
N GLU A 108 12.93 -13.45 -6.01
CA GLU A 108 12.25 -13.43 -7.30
C GLU A 108 12.71 -14.56 -8.24
N TYR A 109 11.76 -15.14 -8.96
CA TYR A 109 12.01 -16.11 -10.02
C TYR A 109 11.25 -15.70 -11.29
N SER A 110 11.95 -15.62 -12.42
CA SER A 110 11.37 -15.19 -13.69
C SER A 110 11.05 -16.37 -14.61
N PHE A 111 9.89 -16.33 -15.25
CA PHE A 111 9.39 -17.35 -16.17
C PHE A 111 8.83 -16.73 -17.45
N SER A 112 8.82 -17.51 -18.53
CA SER A 112 8.04 -17.23 -19.73
C SER A 112 6.85 -18.19 -19.75
N PHE A 113 5.65 -17.67 -19.95
CA PHE A 113 4.49 -18.49 -20.28
C PHE A 113 4.39 -18.64 -21.80
N GLN A 114 4.22 -19.87 -22.28
CA GLN A 114 4.15 -20.17 -23.70
C GLN A 114 3.29 -21.42 -23.97
N ALA A 115 2.57 -21.44 -25.09
CA ALA A 115 1.89 -22.63 -25.57
C ALA A 115 2.79 -23.45 -26.52
N LEU A 116 3.17 -24.66 -26.12
CA LEU A 116 3.85 -25.64 -26.97
C LEU A 116 2.83 -26.70 -27.40
N ASN A 117 2.57 -26.79 -28.71
CA ASN A 117 1.58 -27.72 -29.29
C ASN A 117 0.17 -27.59 -28.69
N GLY A 118 -0.22 -26.38 -28.26
CA GLY A 118 -1.52 -26.12 -27.62
C GLY A 118 -1.58 -26.45 -26.14
N ILE A 119 -0.48 -26.87 -25.52
CA ILE A 119 -0.35 -27.09 -24.08
C ILE A 119 0.42 -25.90 -23.49
N ALA A 120 -0.16 -25.27 -22.46
CA ALA A 120 0.48 -24.19 -21.73
C ALA A 120 1.63 -24.72 -20.86
N GLU A 121 2.79 -24.07 -20.95
CA GLU A 121 3.96 -24.39 -20.13
C GLU A 121 4.61 -23.10 -19.62
N VAL A 122 5.25 -23.19 -18.45
CA VAL A 122 6.14 -22.14 -17.93
C VAL A 122 7.59 -22.57 -18.04
N VAL A 123 8.41 -21.71 -18.65
CA VAL A 123 9.85 -21.94 -18.81
C VAL A 123 10.60 -20.94 -17.96
N GLN A 124 11.43 -21.43 -17.03
CA GLN A 124 12.28 -20.57 -16.23
C GLN A 124 13.27 -19.83 -17.12
N LYS A 125 13.32 -18.50 -17.01
CA LYS A 125 14.34 -17.70 -17.69
C LYS A 125 15.57 -17.65 -16.80
N ASP A 126 16.72 -18.07 -17.33
CA ASP A 126 18.04 -17.85 -16.71
C ASP A 126 18.42 -16.36 -16.87
N CYS A 127 17.67 -15.49 -16.21
CA CYS A 127 18.10 -14.13 -15.96
C CYS A 127 18.85 -14.18 -14.64
N GLY A 128 20.18 -13.97 -14.68
CA GLY A 128 20.97 -13.84 -13.45
C GLY A 128 20.26 -12.85 -12.54
N ALA A 129 19.87 -13.31 -11.35
CA ALA A 129 19.02 -12.62 -10.38
C ALA A 129 19.07 -11.11 -10.61
N GLY A 130 18.06 -10.56 -11.28
CA GLY A 130 17.90 -9.12 -11.38
C GLY A 130 17.86 -8.64 -9.95
N GLN A 131 18.96 -8.03 -9.50
CA GLN A 131 19.15 -7.71 -8.10
C GLN A 131 18.06 -6.73 -7.69
N ASP A 132 17.20 -7.20 -6.78
CA ASP A 132 16.42 -6.35 -5.88
C ASP A 132 15.66 -5.22 -6.58
N THR A 133 14.93 -5.54 -7.67
CA THR A 133 13.90 -4.63 -8.18
C THR A 133 12.74 -4.67 -7.21
N VAL A 134 12.86 -3.82 -6.20
CA VAL A 134 11.78 -3.38 -5.34
C VAL A 134 10.61 -2.97 -6.25
N LEU A 135 9.61 -3.85 -6.44
CA LEU A 135 8.32 -3.47 -7.04
C LEU A 135 7.65 -2.52 -6.06
N LEU A 136 7.95 -1.23 -6.19
CA LEU A 136 7.29 -0.19 -5.43
C LEU A 136 6.99 0.95 -6.39
N GLY A 137 5.72 1.02 -6.77
CA GLY A 137 5.17 2.04 -7.63
C GLY A 137 4.70 1.48 -8.97
N GLN A 138 3.55 1.99 -9.44
CA GLN A 138 2.90 1.71 -10.74
C GLN A 138 3.82 1.93 -11.96
N SER A 139 5.03 2.48 -11.76
CA SER A 139 5.98 2.86 -12.81
C SER A 139 7.17 1.90 -12.97
N GLY A 140 7.31 0.87 -12.12
CA GLY A 140 8.45 -0.05 -12.16
C GLY A 140 9.81 0.62 -11.89
N GLN A 141 9.83 1.86 -11.39
CA GLN A 141 11.05 2.54 -10.95
C GLN A 141 11.33 2.28 -9.47
N PRO A 142 12.59 2.33 -9.02
CA PRO A 142 12.91 2.20 -7.61
C PRO A 142 12.38 3.41 -6.83
N PHE A 143 11.26 3.24 -6.13
CA PHE A 143 10.71 4.16 -5.14
C PHE A 143 11.80 4.61 -4.15
N HIS A 144 12.01 5.92 -4.02
CA HIS A 144 12.91 6.43 -3.00
C HIS A 144 12.48 7.77 -2.45
N LEU A 145 12.39 7.85 -1.13
CA LEU A 145 11.99 9.07 -0.46
C LEU A 145 13.16 10.06 -0.40
N ASN A 146 12.85 11.31 -0.71
CA ASN A 146 13.78 12.41 -0.57
C ASN A 146 13.84 12.82 0.91
N ILE A 147 15.04 12.74 1.47
CA ILE A 147 15.27 13.06 2.88
C ILE A 147 15.88 14.46 3.00
N ASP A 148 15.27 15.27 3.87
CA ASP A 148 15.84 16.55 4.30
C ASP A 148 17.27 16.31 4.83
N LYS A 149 18.24 17.10 4.36
CA LYS A 149 19.66 16.96 4.75
C LYS A 149 19.88 17.11 6.26
N ASP A 150 18.98 17.82 6.93
CA ASP A 150 19.02 18.03 8.38
C ASP A 150 18.24 16.95 9.16
N CYS A 151 17.70 15.93 8.48
CA CYS A 151 17.02 14.82 9.12
C CYS A 151 17.99 13.97 9.95
N LYS A 152 17.75 13.92 11.26
CA LYS A 152 18.59 13.19 12.24
C LYS A 152 17.91 11.93 12.78
N LEU A 153 16.91 11.44 12.06
CA LEU A 153 16.22 10.22 12.45
C LEU A 153 17.15 9.01 12.33
N PRO A 154 16.97 8.00 13.20
CA PRO A 154 17.66 6.73 13.02
C PRO A 154 17.24 6.10 11.70
N ILE A 155 18.19 5.46 11.03
CA ILE A 155 17.97 4.72 9.80
C ILE A 155 18.10 3.24 10.13
N TYR A 156 17.06 2.47 9.82
CA TYR A 156 17.02 1.04 10.04
C TYR A 156 17.10 0.31 8.71
N SER A 157 17.83 -0.81 8.69
CA SER A 157 17.75 -1.73 7.57
C SER A 157 16.43 -2.49 7.60
N THR A 158 15.83 -2.77 6.45
CA THR A 158 14.71 -3.71 6.34
C THR A 158 14.99 -5.09 6.97
N LYS A 159 16.26 -5.50 7.09
CA LYS A 159 16.65 -6.78 7.73
C LYS A 159 16.65 -6.73 9.26
N GLU A 160 16.63 -5.54 9.84
CA GLU A 160 16.64 -5.31 11.30
C GLU A 160 15.23 -5.20 11.87
N LEU A 161 14.23 -5.06 10.99
CA LEU A 161 12.84 -4.84 11.37
C LEU A 161 12.06 -6.14 11.33
N HIS A 162 11.52 -6.52 12.48
CA HIS A 162 10.68 -7.71 12.65
C HIS A 162 9.21 -7.34 12.51
N VAL A 163 8.50 -8.00 11.60
CA VAL A 163 7.06 -7.81 11.47
C VAL A 163 6.35 -8.72 12.47
N VAL A 164 5.56 -8.10 13.33
CA VAL A 164 4.79 -8.77 14.40
C VAL A 164 3.39 -9.11 13.91
N GLU A 165 2.79 -8.20 13.16
CA GLU A 165 1.45 -8.32 12.62
C GLU A 165 1.39 -7.57 11.30
N ASN A 166 0.63 -8.12 10.33
CA ASN A 166 0.36 -7.44 9.07
C ASN A 166 -1.10 -7.02 9.05
N LEU A 167 -1.34 -5.72 9.22
CA LEU A 167 -2.66 -5.10 9.19
C LEU A 167 -3.08 -4.85 7.73
N LEU A 168 -3.14 -5.92 6.93
CA LEU A 168 -3.65 -5.85 5.56
C LEU A 168 -5.12 -5.37 5.61
N ASN A 169 -5.45 -4.38 4.78
CA ASN A 169 -6.75 -3.71 4.64
C ASN A 169 -7.07 -2.54 5.61
N ALA A 170 -6.13 -2.12 6.47
CA ALA A 170 -6.32 -0.95 7.36
C ALA A 170 -5.32 0.21 7.12
N GLY A 171 -4.55 0.15 6.04
CA GLY A 171 -3.51 1.14 5.73
C GLY A 171 -2.11 0.63 6.05
N TYR A 172 -1.45 0.16 4.99
CA TYR A 172 -0.03 0.33 4.68
C TYR A 172 1.01 0.03 5.78
N ILE A 173 1.59 -1.18 5.77
CA ILE A 173 2.99 -1.35 6.19
C ILE A 173 3.85 -0.92 4.99
N ALA A 174 4.72 0.05 5.24
CA ALA A 174 5.60 0.73 4.30
C ALA A 174 6.32 -0.23 3.33
N ALA A 175 5.66 -0.51 2.21
CA ALA A 175 6.24 -0.47 0.88
C ALA A 175 5.09 -0.38 -0.13
N GLY A 176 5.02 0.75 -0.85
CA GLY A 176 4.19 0.86 -2.04
C GLY A 176 2.77 1.27 -1.66
N ASP A 177 2.64 2.54 -1.33
CA ASP A 177 1.35 3.21 -1.27
C ASP A 177 0.62 3.06 -2.60
N SER A 178 -0.66 2.65 -2.55
CA SER A 178 -1.55 2.68 -3.72
C SER A 178 -1.87 4.11 -4.16
N LYS A 179 -1.57 5.13 -3.33
CA LYS A 179 -1.68 6.56 -3.67
C LYS A 179 -0.42 7.12 -4.36
N GLY A 180 0.67 6.35 -4.47
CA GLY A 180 1.88 6.71 -5.23
C GLY A 180 2.97 7.43 -4.43
N GLU A 181 4.13 7.63 -5.08
CA GLU A 181 5.37 8.18 -4.48
C GLU A 181 5.18 9.58 -3.88
N ASP A 182 4.41 10.43 -4.54
CA ASP A 182 4.17 11.81 -4.11
C ASP A 182 3.38 11.88 -2.79
N ALA A 183 2.42 10.99 -2.58
CA ALA A 183 1.63 10.93 -1.35
C ALA A 183 2.51 10.51 -0.17
N THR A 184 3.28 9.43 -0.32
CA THR A 184 4.20 8.99 0.74
C THR A 184 5.28 10.03 1.04
N GLN A 185 5.77 10.75 0.03
CA GLN A 185 6.72 11.84 0.23
C GLN A 185 6.08 13.00 1.02
N ARG A 186 4.84 13.39 0.68
CA ARG A 186 4.11 14.44 1.40
C ARG A 186 3.89 14.08 2.87
N GLU A 187 3.57 12.81 3.15
CA GLU A 187 3.37 12.33 4.50
C GLU A 187 4.65 12.42 5.33
N LEU A 188 5.78 11.92 4.79
CA LEU A 188 7.08 12.03 5.43
C LEU A 188 7.45 13.49 5.76
N GLU A 189 7.27 14.39 4.79
CA GLU A 189 7.58 15.81 4.97
C GLU A 189 6.71 16.45 6.05
N SER A 190 5.42 16.13 6.06
CA SER A 190 4.48 16.65 7.05
C SER A 190 4.87 16.19 8.46
N LEU A 191 5.06 14.88 8.66
CA LEU A 191 5.45 14.34 9.96
C LEU A 191 6.82 14.83 10.43
N TRP A 192 7.76 15.03 9.51
CA TRP A 192 9.06 15.60 9.82
C TRP A 192 8.94 17.06 10.31
N GLN A 193 8.13 17.88 9.64
CA GLN A 193 7.90 19.27 10.07
C GLN A 193 7.15 19.35 11.40
N ILE A 194 6.18 18.45 11.65
CA ILE A 194 5.51 18.33 12.96
C ILE A 194 6.54 17.99 14.04
N THR A 195 7.41 17.03 13.79
CA THR A 195 8.45 16.59 14.74
C THR A 195 9.41 17.74 15.11
N LYS A 196 9.74 18.61 14.16
CA LYS A 196 10.60 19.79 14.37
C LYS A 196 9.91 20.96 15.06
N SER A 197 8.58 20.96 15.13
CA SER A 197 7.80 22.08 15.62
C SER A 197 7.84 22.17 17.15
N PRO A 198 7.76 23.39 17.74
CA PRO A 198 7.64 23.56 19.19
C PRO A 198 6.31 23.03 19.76
N HIS A 199 5.36 22.68 18.88
CA HIS A 199 4.06 22.11 19.23
C HIS A 199 4.00 20.59 19.08
N ALA A 200 5.10 19.91 18.73
CA ALA A 200 5.14 18.46 18.48
C ALA A 200 4.48 17.62 19.57
N ALA A 201 4.68 17.97 20.85
CA ALA A 201 4.10 17.23 21.97
C ALA A 201 2.58 17.44 22.15
N ALA A 202 2.01 18.48 21.55
CA ALA A 202 0.59 18.84 21.67
C ALA A 202 -0.24 18.40 20.45
N ILE A 203 0.40 18.20 19.30
CA ILE A 203 -0.25 17.74 18.06
C ILE A 203 -0.45 16.21 18.16
N ARG A 204 -1.71 15.74 18.13
CA ARG A 204 -2.06 14.31 18.25
C ARG A 204 -2.00 13.62 16.89
N VAL A 205 -0.79 13.32 16.45
CA VAL A 205 -0.50 12.58 15.22
C VAL A 205 0.58 11.52 15.50
N PRO A 206 0.68 10.46 14.70
CA PRO A 206 1.77 9.49 14.84
C PRO A 206 3.14 10.19 14.79
N LYS A 207 4.04 9.82 15.72
CA LYS A 207 5.40 10.34 15.69
C LYS A 207 6.21 9.61 14.63
N LEU A 208 7.02 10.36 13.90
CA LEU A 208 8.02 9.80 13.01
C LEU A 208 9.20 9.23 13.83
N LEU A 209 9.39 7.91 13.80
CA LEU A 209 10.35 7.19 14.64
C LEU A 209 11.68 6.90 13.95
N GLY A 210 11.68 6.80 12.62
CA GLY A 210 12.88 6.41 11.87
C GLY A 210 12.65 6.31 10.38
N LEU A 211 13.73 6.13 9.64
CA LEU A 211 13.72 5.88 8.20
C LEU A 211 14.08 4.42 7.93
N ILE A 212 13.56 3.89 6.83
CA ILE A 212 13.79 2.51 6.40
C ILE A 212 14.65 2.54 5.14
N ALA A 213 15.82 1.91 5.19
CA ALA A 213 16.72 1.83 4.06
C ALA A 213 16.76 0.42 3.44
N ASN A 214 16.87 0.40 2.13
CA ASN A 214 17.22 -0.80 1.38
C ASN A 214 18.72 -1.13 1.64
N PRO A 215 19.05 -2.33 2.17
CA PRO A 215 20.43 -2.65 2.55
C PRO A 215 21.39 -2.80 1.37
N GLN A 216 20.91 -2.96 0.14
CA GLN A 216 21.75 -3.16 -1.03
C GLN A 216 22.22 -1.85 -1.66
N ASN A 217 21.36 -0.84 -1.72
CA ASN A 217 21.69 0.45 -2.33
C ASN A 217 21.71 1.62 -1.34
N GLY A 218 21.31 1.40 -0.08
CA GLY A 218 21.27 2.42 0.98
C GLY A 218 20.19 3.49 0.79
N LYS A 219 19.31 3.37 -0.21
CA LYS A 219 18.23 4.33 -0.46
C LYS A 219 17.13 4.16 0.58
N THR A 220 16.52 5.28 0.98
CA THR A 220 15.32 5.27 1.83
C THR A 220 14.12 4.84 1.02
N ILE A 221 13.45 3.78 1.47
CA ILE A 221 12.28 3.19 0.80
C ILE A 221 11.00 3.33 1.63
N GLY A 222 11.10 3.93 2.82
CA GLY A 222 9.97 4.11 3.73
C GLY A 222 10.41 4.75 5.05
N PHE A 223 9.48 4.82 5.99
CA PHE A 223 9.70 5.35 7.34
C PHE A 223 8.86 4.59 8.36
N LEU A 224 9.19 4.76 9.64
CA LEU A 224 8.50 4.18 10.78
C LEU A 224 7.70 5.24 11.51
N GLU A 225 6.46 4.92 11.83
CA GLU A 225 5.58 5.75 12.65
C GLU A 225 5.24 5.09 13.99
N GLU A 226 4.84 5.91 14.96
CA GLU A 226 4.27 5.46 16.22
C GLU A 226 2.94 4.76 15.96
N TYR A 227 2.89 3.47 16.33
CA TYR A 227 1.64 2.73 16.34
C TYR A 227 0.68 3.31 17.38
N ILE A 228 -0.52 3.69 16.93
CA ILE A 228 -1.60 4.17 17.80
C ILE A 228 -2.53 2.99 18.10
N PRO A 229 -2.59 2.49 19.35
CA PRO A 229 -3.43 1.35 19.69
C PRO A 229 -4.91 1.72 19.62
N VAL A 230 -5.64 1.05 18.74
CA VAL A 230 -7.10 1.21 18.57
C VAL A 230 -7.86 0.01 19.14
N SER A 231 -9.19 0.08 19.14
CA SER A 231 -10.03 -1.04 19.57
C SER A 231 -9.72 -2.30 18.78
N GLU A 232 -9.75 -3.47 19.44
CA GLU A 232 -9.67 -4.77 18.77
C GLU A 232 -10.93 -5.06 17.94
N THR A 233 -12.02 -4.34 18.22
CA THR A 233 -13.25 -4.36 17.41
C THR A 233 -13.24 -3.20 16.41
N TRP A 234 -13.74 -3.47 15.20
CA TRP A 234 -13.80 -2.47 14.13
C TRP A 234 -14.61 -1.22 14.50
N GLU A 235 -15.71 -1.38 15.24
CA GLU A 235 -16.72 -0.33 15.52
C GLU A 235 -16.17 0.94 16.19
N LEU A 236 -15.00 0.88 16.84
CA LEU A 236 -14.35 2.03 17.50
C LEU A 236 -12.86 2.13 17.16
N SER A 237 -12.46 1.65 15.99
CA SER A 237 -11.09 1.83 15.51
C SER A 237 -10.84 3.27 15.05
N THR A 238 -11.82 3.85 14.36
CA THR A 238 -11.78 5.21 13.83
C THR A 238 -13.10 5.94 14.14
N LEU A 239 -13.17 7.25 13.91
CA LEU A 239 -14.48 7.92 13.93
C LEU A 239 -15.38 7.42 12.80
N GLY A 240 -14.81 7.08 11.64
CA GLY A 240 -15.57 6.62 10.47
C GLY A 240 -16.16 5.21 10.61
N SER A 241 -15.75 4.44 11.61
CA SER A 241 -16.25 3.09 11.88
C SER A 241 -17.44 3.05 12.85
N ILE A 242 -17.92 4.21 13.32
CA ILE A 242 -19.02 4.29 14.28
C ILE A 242 -20.36 4.12 13.54
N ASP A 243 -21.07 3.04 13.85
CA ASP A 243 -22.38 2.74 13.24
C ASP A 243 -23.49 3.69 13.71
N ASP A 244 -23.60 3.90 15.03
CA ASP A 244 -24.57 4.80 15.65
C ASP A 244 -23.89 5.80 16.58
N VAL A 245 -23.55 6.96 16.02
CA VAL A 245 -22.97 8.08 16.76
C VAL A 245 -23.88 8.54 17.90
N SER A 246 -25.21 8.43 17.76
CA SER A 246 -26.15 8.90 18.80
C SER A 246 -26.13 8.04 20.06
N ALA A 247 -25.69 6.78 19.95
CA ALA A 247 -25.48 5.89 21.08
C ALA A 247 -24.22 6.24 21.90
N ILE A 248 -23.32 7.07 21.36
CA ILE A 248 -22.12 7.52 22.06
C ILE A 248 -22.45 8.74 22.93
N ASP A 249 -21.95 8.70 24.18
CA ASP A 249 -22.05 9.80 25.13
C ASP A 249 -21.63 11.15 24.51
N GLU A 250 -22.45 12.17 24.72
CA GLU A 250 -22.25 13.49 24.13
C GLU A 250 -20.95 14.16 24.60
N GLY A 251 -20.55 13.94 25.85
CA GLY A 251 -19.28 14.45 26.38
C GLY A 251 -18.08 13.83 25.66
N ARG A 252 -18.16 12.53 25.35
CA ARG A 252 -17.15 11.80 24.57
C ARG A 252 -17.05 12.32 23.13
N ARG A 253 -18.20 12.52 22.46
CA ARG A 253 -18.25 13.11 21.11
C ARG A 253 -17.66 14.52 21.08
N ARG A 254 -17.99 15.37 22.06
CA ARG A 254 -17.42 16.73 22.19
C ARG A 254 -15.92 16.71 22.43
N LYS A 255 -15.43 15.78 23.25
CA LYS A 255 -13.99 15.59 23.49
C LYS A 255 -13.26 15.30 22.17
N TRP A 256 -13.73 14.32 21.40
CA TRP A 256 -13.11 13.95 20.13
C TRP A 256 -13.15 15.11 19.13
N ALA A 257 -14.28 15.78 18.98
CA ALA A 257 -14.41 16.96 18.12
C ALA A 257 -13.41 18.07 18.48
N SER A 258 -13.28 18.39 19.77
CA SER A 258 -12.31 19.38 20.26
C SER A 258 -10.89 18.95 19.95
N GLN A 259 -10.54 17.67 20.16
CA GLN A 259 -9.20 17.16 19.90
C GLN A 259 -8.82 17.19 18.42
N VAL A 260 -9.77 16.88 17.53
CA VAL A 260 -9.58 17.01 16.08
C VAL A 260 -9.35 18.47 15.70
N GLN A 261 -10.23 19.38 16.14
CA GLN A 261 -10.08 20.81 15.86
C GLN A 261 -8.75 21.36 16.38
N ASP A 262 -8.41 21.12 17.64
CA ASP A 262 -7.17 21.59 18.26
C ASP A 262 -5.94 21.08 17.50
N THR A 263 -5.98 19.83 17.04
CA THR A 263 -4.88 19.22 16.28
C THR A 263 -4.73 19.90 14.92
N VAL A 264 -5.83 20.08 14.18
CA VAL A 264 -5.82 20.73 12.86
C VAL A 264 -5.41 22.20 12.96
N ASP A 265 -5.87 22.93 13.96
CA ASP A 265 -5.47 24.33 14.19
C ASP A 265 -3.96 24.44 14.45
N LEU A 266 -3.40 23.51 15.22
CA LEU A 266 -1.96 23.47 15.48
C LEU A 266 -1.16 23.08 14.24
N LEU A 267 -1.68 22.20 13.38
CA LEU A 267 -1.07 21.89 12.07
C LEU A 267 -1.02 23.13 11.18
N HIS A 268 -2.14 23.85 11.05
CA HIS A 268 -2.20 25.08 10.26
C HIS A 268 -1.27 26.16 10.79
N LYS A 269 -1.15 26.28 12.11
CA LYS A 269 -0.23 27.22 12.76
C LYS A 269 1.24 26.99 12.39
N ILE A 270 1.61 25.75 12.08
CA ILE A 270 2.97 25.40 11.63
C ILE A 270 3.07 25.27 10.11
N GLY A 271 2.02 25.66 9.37
CA GLY A 271 2.00 25.71 7.91
C GLY A 271 1.74 24.36 7.23
N ILE A 272 1.18 23.39 7.95
CA ILE A 272 0.87 22.05 7.42
C ILE A 272 -0.63 21.92 7.23
N THR A 273 -1.05 21.41 6.08
CA THR A 273 -2.45 21.03 5.83
C THR A 273 -2.61 19.52 6.02
N TRP A 274 -3.74 19.09 6.57
CA TRP A 274 -4.07 17.66 6.70
C TRP A 274 -4.26 17.05 5.30
N GLY A 275 -5.11 17.66 4.49
CA GLY A 275 -5.20 17.41 3.04
C GLY A 275 -6.25 16.39 2.62
N ASP A 276 -6.53 15.37 3.42
CA ASP A 276 -7.64 14.42 3.23
C ASP A 276 -8.42 14.23 4.55
N GLY A 277 -8.92 15.34 5.09
CA GLY A 277 -9.65 15.33 6.35
C GLY A 277 -10.99 14.58 6.25
N LYS A 278 -11.10 13.49 7.01
CA LYS A 278 -12.31 12.65 7.10
C LYS A 278 -12.35 11.84 8.39
N ALA A 279 -13.54 11.38 8.79
CA ALA A 279 -13.70 10.61 10.03
C ALA A 279 -12.92 9.28 10.04
N SER A 280 -12.73 8.61 8.89
CA SER A 280 -11.92 7.39 8.83
C SER A 280 -10.42 7.64 9.01
N ASN A 281 -9.96 8.89 8.84
CA ASN A 281 -8.58 9.30 9.11
C ASN A 281 -8.40 9.84 10.55
N VAL A 282 -9.35 9.53 11.44
CA VAL A 282 -9.26 9.85 12.88
C VAL A 282 -9.33 8.56 13.67
N LEU A 283 -8.20 8.14 14.25
CA LEU A 283 -8.12 6.97 15.13
C LEU A 283 -8.61 7.30 16.54
N ILE A 284 -9.27 6.34 17.19
CA ILE A 284 -9.64 6.44 18.61
C ILE A 284 -8.70 5.56 19.44
N HIS A 285 -7.85 6.21 20.24
CA HIS A 285 -6.89 5.50 21.08
C HIS A 285 -7.63 4.69 22.15
N ARG A 286 -7.43 3.37 22.16
CA ARG A 286 -8.21 2.43 22.99
C ARG A 286 -8.15 2.70 24.49
N GLU A 287 -6.97 3.08 25.01
CA GLU A 287 -6.77 3.29 26.46
C GLU A 287 -7.16 4.71 26.92
N THR A 288 -6.71 5.75 26.20
CA THR A 288 -6.93 7.15 26.62
C THR A 288 -8.23 7.72 26.09
N ASP A 289 -8.87 7.03 25.16
CA ASP A 289 -10.08 7.47 24.47
C ASP A 289 -9.89 8.81 23.73
N ASP A 290 -8.67 9.10 23.30
CA ASP A 290 -8.33 10.32 22.59
C ASP A 290 -8.42 10.13 21.07
N ALA A 291 -8.83 11.18 20.37
CA ALA A 291 -8.83 11.22 18.92
C ALA A 291 -7.44 11.63 18.38
N TRP A 292 -6.95 10.87 17.41
CA TRP A 292 -5.66 11.06 16.74
C TRP A 292 -5.85 11.22 15.24
N VAL A 293 -5.21 12.25 14.67
CA VAL A 293 -5.27 12.55 13.24
C VAL A 293 -4.16 11.78 12.51
N ILE A 294 -4.50 11.09 11.42
CA ILE A 294 -3.58 10.30 10.58
C ILE A 294 -3.74 10.64 9.10
N ASP A 295 -2.92 10.03 8.23
CA ASP A 295 -2.96 10.13 6.76
C ASP A 295 -2.69 11.55 6.24
N PHE A 296 -1.40 11.85 6.08
CA PHE A 296 -0.91 13.09 5.48
C PHE A 296 -0.47 12.91 4.02
N GLY A 297 -0.78 11.77 3.40
CA GLY A 297 -0.50 11.56 1.98
C GLY A 297 -1.34 12.47 1.07
N GLY A 298 -2.44 13.00 1.59
CA GLY A 298 -3.40 13.80 0.84
C GLY A 298 -4.34 12.90 0.03
N GLY A 299 -4.90 13.50 -1.02
CA GLY A 299 -5.95 12.88 -1.83
C GLY A 299 -7.27 13.62 -1.69
N TRP A 300 -8.32 13.06 -2.27
CA TRP A 300 -9.66 13.61 -2.19
C TRP A 300 -10.67 12.49 -1.97
N THR A 301 -11.54 12.71 -0.99
CA THR A 301 -12.64 11.80 -0.69
C THR A 301 -13.96 12.50 -0.96
N GLU A 302 -14.75 11.96 -1.90
CA GLU A 302 -16.08 12.47 -2.21
C GLU A 302 -16.96 12.54 -0.94
N GLY A 303 -17.74 13.60 -0.80
CA GLY A 303 -18.64 13.82 0.34
C GLY A 303 -17.99 14.51 1.55
N TRP A 304 -16.67 14.58 1.66
CA TRP A 304 -15.97 15.26 2.77
C TRP A 304 -15.57 16.69 2.46
N VAL A 305 -14.93 16.94 1.33
CA VAL A 305 -14.52 18.30 0.93
C VAL A 305 -14.76 18.43 -0.57
N ASP A 306 -15.03 19.64 -1.08
CA ASP A 306 -15.05 19.87 -2.52
C ASP A 306 -13.64 19.65 -3.08
N GLU A 307 -13.51 19.00 -4.24
CA GLU A 307 -12.19 18.63 -4.80
C GLU A 307 -11.24 19.84 -4.93
N GLU A 308 -11.78 20.99 -5.32
CA GLU A 308 -11.05 22.25 -5.45
C GLU A 308 -10.44 22.78 -4.13
N LEU A 309 -10.93 22.31 -2.98
CA LEU A 309 -10.45 22.69 -1.65
C LEU A 309 -9.53 21.62 -1.04
N SER A 310 -9.36 20.46 -1.69
CA SER A 310 -8.44 19.42 -1.22
C SER A 310 -7.01 19.96 -1.06
N GLY A 311 -6.31 19.52 -0.01
CA GLY A 311 -4.95 19.96 0.27
C GLY A 311 -4.83 21.38 0.85
N THR A 312 -5.92 22.11 1.07
CA THR A 312 -5.91 23.51 1.55
C THR A 312 -6.35 23.64 3.00
N VAL A 313 -5.90 24.72 3.68
CA VAL A 313 -6.34 25.10 5.03
C VAL A 313 -7.87 25.19 5.11
N LYS A 314 -8.49 25.82 4.11
CA LYS A 314 -9.95 25.95 4.05
C LYS A 314 -10.65 24.59 3.86
N GLY A 315 -10.05 23.68 3.09
CA GLY A 315 -10.53 22.31 2.95
C GLY A 315 -10.53 21.58 4.29
N ASP A 316 -9.43 21.69 5.04
CA ASP A 316 -9.33 21.10 6.39
C ASP A 316 -10.37 21.70 7.35
N GLU A 317 -10.59 23.03 7.34
CA GLU A 317 -11.63 23.67 8.15
C GLU A 317 -13.04 23.13 7.83
N VAL A 318 -13.33 22.91 6.53
CA VAL A 318 -14.59 22.28 6.08
C VAL A 318 -14.68 20.83 6.57
N ALA A 319 -13.59 20.07 6.45
CA ALA A 319 -13.54 18.69 6.93
C ALA A 319 -13.81 18.61 8.44
N VAL A 320 -13.16 19.45 9.25
CA VAL A 320 -13.38 19.49 10.70
C VAL A 320 -14.83 19.82 11.03
N LYS A 321 -15.43 20.79 10.33
CA LYS A 321 -16.85 21.11 10.52
C LYS A 321 -17.75 19.91 10.20
N LYS A 322 -17.49 19.19 9.12
CA LYS A 322 -18.25 17.97 8.79
C LYS A 322 -18.05 16.86 9.81
N ILE A 323 -16.84 16.72 10.39
CA ILE A 323 -16.61 15.79 11.50
C ILE A 323 -17.45 16.19 12.72
N MET A 324 -17.57 17.48 13.05
CA MET A 324 -18.43 17.94 14.14
C MET A 324 -19.91 17.67 13.90
N GLU A 325 -20.38 17.87 12.65
CA GLU A 325 -21.75 17.55 12.22
C GLU A 325 -22.00 16.03 12.28
N TYR A 326 -21.06 15.22 11.78
CA TYR A 326 -21.09 13.76 11.87
C TYR A 326 -21.17 13.29 13.32
N LEU A 327 -20.37 13.91 14.19
CA LEU A 327 -20.36 13.68 15.63
C LEU A 327 -21.58 14.29 16.35
N GLN A 328 -22.49 14.98 15.66
CA GLN A 328 -23.70 15.59 16.24
C GLN A 328 -23.40 16.51 17.45
N VAL A 329 -22.34 17.31 17.38
CA VAL A 329 -21.90 18.25 18.44
C VAL A 329 -21.78 19.70 17.98
N SER A 330 -22.20 19.97 16.74
CA SER A 330 -22.32 21.31 16.13
C SER A 330 -23.39 22.18 16.80
#